data_AF-A0A6J6CR23-F1
#
_entry.id   AF-A0A6J6CR23-F1
#
_cell.length_a   1.000
_cell.length_b   1.000
_cell.length_c   1.000
_cell.angle_alpha   90.00
_cell.angle_beta   90.00
_cell.angle_gamma   90.00
#
_symmetry.space_group_name_H-M   'P 1'
#
loop_
_entity.id
_entity.type
_entity.pdbx_description
1 polymer ?
#
loop_
_entity_poly.entity_id
_entity_poly.type
_entity_poly.pdbx_seq_one_letter_code
_entity_poly.pdbx_strand_id
1 'polypeptide(L)'
;MIQDGEFATDIGGGVSQFATTTFNAAFFGGLDIPAYKAHSKYISRYPFGREATLAYPSVDLKIRNETPYGVVIWPNYTNTSLTVSLWSTPFAKGEQTAQNPTSGCGSVSTERTRTFVDGHTEKDTFRAKYDCGETPH
;
A
#
# COMPACT_ATOMS: atom_id res chain seq x y z
N MET A 1 -6.35 -9.86 8.54
CA MET A 1 -7.70 -9.74 9.14
C MET A 1 -7.56 -9.47 10.62
N ILE A 2 -8.09 -8.34 11.10
CA ILE A 2 -8.40 -8.17 12.52
C ILE A 2 -9.92 -8.10 12.57
N GLN A 3 -10.52 -9.13 13.14
CA GLN A 3 -11.92 -9.18 13.52
C GLN A 3 -11.89 -9.34 15.05
N ASP A 4 -12.55 -8.43 15.76
CA ASP A 4 -12.79 -8.52 17.20
C ASP A 4 -11.58 -8.50 18.16
N GLY A 5 -10.57 -7.68 17.85
CA GLY A 5 -9.56 -7.29 18.85
C GLY A 5 -8.52 -8.35 19.22
N GLU A 6 -8.61 -9.56 18.64
CA GLU A 6 -7.56 -10.57 18.76
C GLU A 6 -6.68 -10.62 17.50
N PHE A 7 -5.37 -10.57 17.71
CA PHE A 7 -4.40 -10.85 16.66
C PHE A 7 -4.56 -12.31 16.23
N ALA A 8 -5.34 -12.56 15.18
CA ALA A 8 -5.35 -13.83 14.46
C ALA A 8 -3.99 -13.98 13.72
N THR A 9 -2.97 -14.39 14.49
CA THR A 9 -1.58 -14.11 14.19
C THR A 9 -1.00 -14.97 13.06
N ASP A 10 -1.65 -16.06 12.64
CA ASP A 10 -0.98 -17.01 11.71
C ASP A 10 -1.47 -17.03 10.25
N ILE A 11 -2.71 -16.62 9.95
CA ILE A 11 -3.20 -16.54 8.55
C ILE A 11 -3.37 -15.07 8.08
N GLY A 12 -3.60 -14.15 9.02
CA GLY A 12 -3.81 -12.73 8.72
C GLY A 12 -2.54 -11.93 8.43
N GLY A 13 -1.38 -12.36 8.95
CA GLY A 13 -0.11 -11.66 8.80
C GLY A 13 0.43 -11.64 7.37
N GLY A 14 0.43 -12.81 6.72
CA GLY A 14 0.94 -12.98 5.35
C GLY A 14 0.08 -12.29 4.29
N VAL A 15 -1.25 -12.34 4.42
CA VAL A 15 -2.18 -11.68 3.49
C VAL A 15 -2.02 -10.15 3.53
N SER A 16 -1.95 -9.57 4.73
CA SER A 16 -1.71 -8.15 4.91
C SER A 16 -0.31 -7.73 4.43
N GLN A 17 0.70 -8.57 4.65
CA GLN A 17 2.05 -8.31 4.16
C GLN A 17 2.06 -8.32 2.62
N PHE A 18 1.45 -9.32 1.99
CA PHE A 18 1.33 -9.41 0.55
C PHE A 18 0.59 -8.20 -0.04
N ALA A 19 -0.52 -7.80 0.57
CA ALA A 19 -1.26 -6.60 0.19
C ALA A 19 -0.38 -5.35 0.26
N THR A 20 0.32 -5.14 1.37
CA THR A 20 1.17 -3.97 1.57
C THR A 20 2.38 -3.96 0.63
N THR A 21 3.03 -5.10 0.42
CA THR A 21 4.16 -5.22 -0.53
C THR A 21 3.69 -4.96 -1.95
N THR A 22 2.56 -5.53 -2.36
CA THR A 22 1.98 -5.32 -3.70
C THR A 22 1.53 -3.88 -3.91
N PHE A 23 0.91 -3.26 -2.89
CA PHE A 23 0.55 -1.84 -2.91
C PHE A 23 1.79 -0.97 -3.14
N ASN A 24 2.88 -1.20 -2.40
CA ASN A 24 4.09 -0.39 -2.55
C ASN A 24 4.77 -0.64 -3.91
N ALA A 25 4.76 -1.88 -4.42
CA ALA A 25 5.27 -2.17 -5.76
C ALA A 25 4.48 -1.43 -6.85
N ALA A 26 3.14 -1.41 -6.77
CA ALA A 26 2.29 -0.66 -7.67
C ALA A 26 2.43 0.86 -7.50
N PHE A 27 2.60 1.31 -6.24
CA PHE A 27 2.83 2.71 -5.89
C PHE A 27 4.04 3.24 -6.64
N PHE A 28 5.21 2.60 -6.48
CA PHE A 28 6.45 3.03 -7.13
C PHE A 28 6.50 2.68 -8.62
N GLY A 29 5.81 1.62 -9.05
CA GLY A 29 5.66 1.25 -10.46
C GLY A 29 4.76 2.19 -11.27
N GLY A 30 4.18 3.22 -10.65
CA GLY A 30 3.35 4.21 -11.33
C GLY A 30 1.98 3.68 -11.79
N LEU A 31 1.56 2.50 -11.32
CA LEU A 31 0.26 1.94 -11.65
C LEU A 31 -0.87 2.68 -10.93
N ASP A 32 -2.07 2.63 -11.50
CA ASP A 32 -3.27 3.16 -10.87
C ASP A 32 -3.76 2.24 -9.74
N ILE A 33 -4.20 2.84 -8.63
CA ILE A 33 -4.65 2.16 -7.43
C ILE A 33 -6.03 2.72 -7.04
N PRO A 34 -7.10 2.32 -7.76
CA PRO A 34 -8.43 2.90 -7.58
C PRO A 34 -9.08 2.58 -6.23
N ALA A 35 -8.63 1.52 -5.54
CA ALA A 35 -9.10 1.20 -4.21
C ALA A 35 -8.02 0.52 -3.37
N TYR A 36 -7.92 0.92 -2.12
CA TYR A 36 -7.09 0.28 -1.11
C TYR A 36 -7.66 0.65 0.27
N LYS A 37 -7.22 -0.05 1.31
CA LYS A 37 -7.55 0.30 2.70
C LYS A 37 -6.38 -0.04 3.59
N ALA A 38 -5.87 0.95 4.32
CA ALA A 38 -4.86 0.73 5.34
C ALA A 38 -5.45 -0.01 6.56
N HIS A 39 -4.58 -0.58 7.39
CA HIS A 39 -5.00 -1.08 8.70
C HIS A 39 -5.51 0.08 9.56
N SER A 40 -6.52 -0.18 10.39
CA SER A 40 -6.97 0.79 11.40
C SER A 40 -6.00 0.90 12.57
N LYS A 41 -5.08 -0.05 12.79
CA LYS A 41 -4.01 0.04 13.78
C LYS A 41 -2.67 0.17 13.07
N TYR A 42 -1.81 1.06 13.55
CA TYR A 42 -0.46 1.18 13.01
C TYR A 42 0.36 -0.06 13.39
N ILE A 43 1.04 -0.63 12.39
CA ILE A 43 1.93 -1.78 12.58
C ILE A 43 3.32 -1.34 12.15
N SER A 44 4.26 -1.31 13.08
CA SER A 44 5.61 -0.71 12.90
C SER A 44 6.44 -1.29 11.76
N ARG A 45 6.12 -2.51 11.30
CA ARG A 45 6.79 -3.16 10.15
C ARG A 45 6.34 -2.63 8.79
N TYR A 46 5.29 -1.82 8.72
CA TYR A 46 4.80 -1.23 7.47
C TYR A 46 5.13 0.26 7.41
N PRO A 47 5.43 0.82 6.22
CA PRO A 47 5.68 2.25 6.11
C PRO A 47 4.43 3.03 6.50
N PHE A 48 4.57 3.97 7.42
CA PHE A 48 3.48 4.82 7.89
C PHE A 48 2.79 5.50 6.70
N GLY A 49 1.45 5.34 6.59
CA GLY A 49 0.67 5.94 5.51
C GLY A 49 0.84 5.34 4.11
N ARG A 50 1.57 4.22 3.97
CA ARG A 50 1.68 3.45 2.71
C ARG A 50 1.52 1.95 2.95
N GLU A 51 0.29 1.56 3.27
CA GLU A 51 -0.05 0.16 3.48
C GLU A 51 -1.46 -0.17 2.97
N ALA A 52 -1.67 -1.46 2.75
CA ALA A 52 -2.96 -2.01 2.39
C ALA A 52 -3.21 -3.30 3.17
N THR A 53 -4.47 -3.54 3.52
CA THR A 53 -4.94 -4.82 4.04
C THR A 53 -5.85 -5.47 3.01
N LEU A 54 -5.91 -6.79 3.02
CA LEU A 54 -6.83 -7.58 2.18
C LEU A 54 -7.76 -8.36 3.09
N ALA A 55 -9.06 -8.29 2.79
CA ALA A 55 -10.13 -8.94 3.52
C ALA A 55 -11.26 -9.28 2.53
N TYR A 56 -11.05 -10.22 1.64
CA TYR A 56 -12.08 -10.51 0.63
C TYR A 56 -13.38 -11.03 1.30
N PRO A 57 -14.58 -10.53 0.93
CA PRO A 57 -14.87 -9.52 -0.10
C PRO A 57 -14.94 -8.06 0.40
N SER A 58 -14.79 -7.81 1.70
CA SER A 58 -15.07 -6.51 2.34
C SER A 58 -13.94 -5.48 2.25
N VAL A 59 -12.69 -5.91 2.02
CA VAL A 59 -11.53 -5.03 1.80
C VAL A 59 -10.70 -5.57 0.65
N ASP A 60 -10.51 -4.73 -0.36
CA ASP A 60 -9.86 -5.10 -1.60
C ASP A 60 -8.79 -4.05 -1.96
N LEU A 61 -7.60 -4.54 -2.31
CA LEU A 61 -6.57 -3.75 -2.99
C LEU A 61 -6.79 -3.93 -4.48
N LYS A 62 -7.27 -2.88 -5.13
CA LYS A 62 -7.47 -2.85 -6.58
C LYS A 62 -6.32 -2.10 -7.23
N ILE A 63 -5.68 -2.76 -8.17
CA ILE A 63 -4.66 -2.18 -9.04
C ILE A 63 -5.20 -2.25 -10.46
N ARG A 64 -5.13 -1.13 -11.18
CA ARG A 64 -5.54 -1.04 -12.57
C ARG A 64 -4.30 -0.84 -13.44
N ASN A 65 -4.13 -1.75 -14.41
CA ASN A 65 -3.15 -1.58 -15.47
C ASN A 65 -3.74 -0.69 -16.58
N GLU A 66 -3.38 0.58 -16.58
CA GLU A 66 -3.76 1.55 -17.62
C GLU A 66 -2.76 1.59 -18.78
N THR A 67 -1.70 0.78 -18.72
CA THR A 67 -0.65 0.76 -19.74
C THR A 67 -1.08 -0.14 -20.92
N PRO A 68 -0.56 0.10 -22.13
CA PRO A 68 -0.77 -0.82 -23.27
C PRO A 68 0.06 -2.11 -23.16
N TYR A 69 0.77 -2.31 -22.04
CA TYR A 69 1.72 -3.40 -21.85
C TYR A 69 1.22 -4.39 -20.80
N GLY A 70 1.64 -5.65 -20.92
CA GLY A 70 1.42 -6.64 -19.87
C GLY A 70 2.23 -6.30 -18.61
N VAL A 71 1.62 -6.45 -17.44
CA VAL A 71 2.31 -6.36 -16.14
C VAL A 71 2.43 -7.75 -15.55
N VAL A 72 3.66 -8.24 -15.38
CA VAL A 72 3.94 -9.50 -14.68
C VAL A 72 4.12 -9.21 -13.19
N ILE A 73 3.33 -9.89 -12.37
CA ILE A 73 3.47 -9.89 -10.91
C ILE A 73 4.34 -11.08 -10.54
N TRP A 74 5.52 -10.82 -9.96
CA TRP A 74 6.49 -11.84 -9.61
C TRP A 74 6.79 -11.80 -8.09
N PRO A 75 6.04 -12.56 -7.27
CA PRO A 75 6.31 -12.65 -5.85
C PRO A 75 7.48 -13.62 -5.58
N ASN A 76 8.35 -13.25 -4.64
CA ASN A 76 9.40 -14.09 -4.09
C ASN A 76 9.36 -14.00 -2.56
N TYR A 77 9.54 -15.13 -1.87
CA TYR A 77 9.44 -15.16 -0.41
C TYR A 77 10.47 -16.10 0.21
N THR A 78 10.80 -15.80 1.46
CA THR A 78 11.54 -16.66 2.38
C THR A 78 10.70 -16.89 3.63
N ASN A 79 11.24 -17.59 4.63
CA ASN A 79 10.58 -17.74 5.93
C ASN A 79 10.39 -16.40 6.68
N THR A 80 11.12 -15.34 6.30
CA THR A 80 11.11 -14.05 7.01
C THR A 80 10.85 -12.84 6.12
N SER A 81 10.81 -13.01 4.79
CA SER A 81 10.65 -11.90 3.85
C SER A 81 9.71 -12.24 2.70
N LEU A 82 9.02 -11.22 2.20
CA LEU A 82 8.21 -11.27 0.98
C LEU A 82 8.57 -10.06 0.12
N THR A 83 8.91 -10.31 -1.12
CA THR A 83 9.17 -9.31 -2.16
C THR A 83 8.17 -9.51 -3.28
N VAL A 84 7.58 -8.42 -3.76
CA VAL A 84 6.74 -8.43 -4.97
C VAL A 84 7.39 -7.53 -5.99
N SER A 85 7.78 -8.10 -7.13
CA SER A 85 8.29 -7.36 -8.28
C SER A 85 7.21 -7.22 -9.34
N LEU A 86 7.10 -6.04 -9.94
CA LEU A 86 6.25 -5.79 -11.09
C LEU A 86 7.14 -5.53 -12.31
N TRP A 87 6.97 -6.34 -13.35
CA TRP A 87 7.71 -6.21 -14.61
C TRP A 87 6.78 -5.80 -15.73
N SER A 88 7.16 -4.75 -16.45
CA SER A 88 6.44 -4.24 -17.63
C SER A 88 7.40 -3.43 -18.50
N THR A 89 6.98 -3.07 -19.71
CA THR A 89 7.64 -2.02 -20.48
C THR A 89 7.45 -0.68 -19.74
N PRO A 90 8.50 0.17 -19.61
CA PRO A 90 8.36 1.46 -18.95
C PRO A 90 7.20 2.29 -19.51
N PHE A 91 6.34 2.79 -18.62
CA PHE A 91 5.19 3.61 -18.97
C PHE A 91 4.99 4.79 -18.01
N ALA A 92 5.13 4.53 -16.71
CA ALA A 92 5.20 5.55 -15.68
C ALA A 92 6.11 5.09 -14.54
N LYS A 93 6.52 6.04 -13.71
CA LYS A 93 7.17 5.79 -12.41
C LYS A 93 6.48 6.62 -11.33
N GLY A 94 6.35 6.08 -10.13
CA GLY A 94 5.80 6.78 -8.98
C GLY A 94 6.88 7.19 -7.99
N GLU A 95 6.79 8.40 -7.46
CA GLU A 95 7.66 8.90 -6.39
C GLU A 95 6.82 9.50 -5.27
N GLN A 96 7.16 9.20 -4.01
CA GLN A 96 6.52 9.87 -2.89
C GLN A 96 7.08 11.28 -2.78
N THR A 97 6.23 12.28 -3.01
CA THR A 97 6.64 13.69 -3.03
C THR A 97 6.27 14.46 -1.78
N ALA A 98 5.32 13.97 -0.99
CA ALA A 98 4.99 14.56 0.31
C ALA A 98 4.36 13.53 1.25
N GLN A 99 4.46 13.81 2.56
CA GLN A 99 3.69 13.11 3.58
C GLN A 99 3.29 14.09 4.68
N ASN A 100 1.99 14.17 4.91
CA ASN A 100 1.37 15.12 5.84
C ASN A 100 0.61 14.33 6.92
N PRO A 101 1.26 13.99 8.04
CA PRO A 101 0.58 13.43 9.21
C PRO A 101 -0.21 14.52 9.94
N THR A 102 -1.37 14.18 10.50
CA THR A 102 -1.93 14.97 11.62
C THR A 102 -1.10 14.73 12.86
N SER A 103 -1.04 15.68 13.79
CA SER A 103 -0.31 15.53 15.06
C SER A 103 -0.71 14.22 15.77
N GLY A 104 0.26 13.32 15.99
CA GLY A 104 0.05 11.97 16.56
C GLY A 104 -0.10 10.84 15.51
N CYS A 105 -0.64 9.67 15.90
CA CYS A 105 -1.00 8.59 14.94
C CYS A 105 -2.50 8.61 14.59
N GLY A 106 -2.96 9.77 14.12
CA GLY A 106 -4.34 9.98 13.69
C GLY A 106 -4.55 9.65 12.21
N SER A 107 -4.45 10.67 11.36
CA SER A 107 -4.59 10.53 9.90
C SER A 107 -3.30 10.93 9.20
N VAL A 108 -2.97 10.26 8.11
CA VAL A 108 -1.82 10.60 7.27
C VAL A 108 -2.24 10.67 5.82
N SER A 109 -1.71 11.66 5.13
CA SER A 109 -1.85 11.84 3.69
C SER A 109 -0.48 11.69 3.06
N THR A 110 -0.31 10.73 2.16
CA THR A 110 0.90 10.49 1.38
C THR A 110 0.64 10.89 -0.06
N GLU A 111 1.43 11.80 -0.60
CA GLU A 111 1.33 12.20 -2.01
C GLU A 111 2.32 11.41 -2.87
N ARG A 112 1.82 10.93 -4.00
CA ARG A 112 2.62 10.34 -5.06
C ARG A 112 2.58 11.24 -6.28
N THR A 113 3.73 11.53 -6.88
CA THR A 113 3.78 12.04 -8.25
C THR A 113 4.11 10.89 -9.19
N ARG A 114 3.26 10.66 -10.20
CA ARG A 114 3.53 9.78 -11.33
C ARG A 114 4.16 10.60 -12.45
N THR A 115 5.29 10.13 -12.99
CA THR A 115 5.89 10.68 -14.21
C THR A 115 5.76 9.67 -15.31
N PHE A 116 5.08 10.04 -16.39
CA PHE A 116 4.84 9.20 -17.56
C PHE A 116 5.98 9.34 -18.57
N VAL A 117 6.12 8.36 -19.46
CA VAL A 117 7.21 8.33 -20.45
C VAL A 117 7.16 9.45 -21.49
N ASP A 118 6.00 10.07 -21.70
CA ASP A 118 5.82 11.26 -22.54
C ASP A 118 6.13 12.57 -21.79
N GLY A 119 6.51 12.49 -20.52
CA GLY A 119 6.93 13.61 -19.69
C GLY A 119 5.83 14.28 -18.89
N HIS A 120 4.55 13.94 -19.08
CA HIS A 120 3.49 14.50 -18.23
C HIS A 120 3.55 13.90 -16.82
N THR A 121 2.93 14.61 -15.88
CA THR A 121 2.87 14.17 -14.49
C THR A 121 1.47 14.22 -13.94
N GLU A 122 1.17 13.29 -13.05
CA GLU A 122 -0.08 13.26 -12.28
C GLU A 122 0.22 13.11 -10.80
N LYS A 123 -0.69 13.59 -9.95
CA LYS A 123 -0.55 13.50 -8.50
C LYS A 123 -1.67 12.68 -7.90
N ASP A 124 -1.30 11.70 -7.08
CA ASP A 124 -2.22 10.91 -6.28
C ASP A 124 -2.07 11.25 -4.80
N THR A 125 -3.17 11.15 -4.07
CA THR A 125 -3.18 11.32 -2.62
C THR A 125 -3.73 10.06 -1.96
N PHE A 126 -2.88 9.40 -1.18
CA PHE A 126 -3.21 8.22 -0.38
C PHE A 126 -3.42 8.63 1.06
N ARG A 127 -4.59 8.33 1.61
CA ARG A 127 -4.95 8.55 3.02
C ARG A 127 -4.95 7.24 3.80
N ALA A 128 -4.44 7.30 5.03
CA ALA A 128 -4.64 6.27 6.04
C ALA A 128 -5.10 6.93 7.35
N LYS A 129 -5.92 6.22 8.12
CA LYS A 129 -6.37 6.63 9.45
C LYS A 129 -6.11 5.50 10.43
N TYR A 130 -5.32 5.81 11.44
CA TYR A 130 -4.97 4.92 12.52
C TYR A 130 -5.74 5.29 13.79
N ASP A 131 -6.14 4.27 14.51
CA ASP A 131 -6.70 4.34 15.85
C ASP A 131 -5.53 4.23 16.83
N CYS A 132 -4.96 5.38 17.10
CA CYS A 132 -4.07 5.63 18.23
C CYS A 132 -4.90 5.46 19.52
N GLY A 133 -4.81 4.30 20.17
CA GLY A 133 -5.39 4.15 21.51
C GLY A 133 -4.85 5.23 22.46
N GLU A 134 -5.57 5.48 23.56
CA GLU A 134 -5.14 6.45 24.58
C GLU A 134 -3.67 6.25 24.94
N THR A 135 -2.92 7.35 24.94
CA THR A 135 -1.56 7.42 25.45
C THR A 135 -1.49 6.68 26.80
N PRO A 136 -0.56 5.74 27.02
CA PRO A 136 -0.36 5.20 28.35
C PRO A 136 0.06 6.37 29.25
N HIS A 137 -0.69 6.60 30.33
CA HIS A 137 -0.31 7.50 31.41
C HIS A 137 0.95 6.99 32.12
#